data_AF-A0AAU5ZCX6-F1
#
_entry.id   AF-A0AAU5ZCX6-F1
#
_cell.length_a   1.000
_cell.length_b   1.000
_cell.length_c   1.000
_cell.angle_alpha   90.00
_cell.angle_beta   90.00
_cell.angle_gamma   90.00
#
_symmetry.space_group_name_H-M   'P 1'
#
loop_
_entity.id
_entity.type
_entity.pdbx_description
1 polymer ?
#
loop_
_entity_poly.entity_id
_entity_poly.type
_entity_poly.pdbx_seq_one_letter_code
_entity_poly.pdbx_strand_id
1 'polypeptide(L)'
;MIRWRDGVVRELGRSWAGAVELTVMVGAQPVRALAYPDLVGTPVPGDRVLLNVGALDRGLGTGGYALVVAIPDRLPADAPERGHLVKARYTPLQAMVMGADEQDSPDHDVLRDADDLFRTPVVVADLHSALPAVLAGVYEARPTTRVVYVMTDGGALPLAFSRTVASLRDSGWLSGTVTVGQAYGGDREAVTVHTGLLTAVHVLSAELVVLTQGPGNLGTGTRWGFSGVQSGEAVNAVGTLGGRAVASLRISEADPRPRHRGISHHSLTAYGRVALQPADVVVPDLPGDFGDAVRDAAEPLKARHRVVRVGVDGLYEALRAAPVKLSTMGRDLDGDRAYFEAAAAAGRHAAGLVDVP
;
A
#
# COMPACT_ATOMS: atom_id res chain seq x y z
N MET A 1 21.62 -10.84 -3.70
CA MET A 1 21.84 -12.29 -3.94
C MET A 1 20.92 -13.08 -3.03
N ILE A 2 20.18 -14.04 -3.58
CA ILE A 2 19.22 -14.89 -2.85
C ILE A 2 19.97 -15.85 -1.91
N ARG A 3 19.44 -16.10 -0.71
CA ARG A 3 19.94 -17.14 0.20
C ARG A 3 18.95 -18.29 0.21
N TRP A 4 19.38 -19.43 -0.33
CA TRP A 4 18.53 -20.61 -0.48
C TRP A 4 18.66 -21.55 0.71
N ARG A 5 17.53 -22.14 1.09
CA ARG A 5 17.44 -23.30 1.98
C ARG A 5 16.41 -24.26 1.41
N ASP A 6 16.51 -25.54 1.73
CA ASP A 6 15.40 -26.48 1.64
C ASP A 6 14.90 -26.82 3.05
N GLY A 7 13.68 -27.34 3.13
CA GLY A 7 13.09 -27.78 4.38
C GLY A 7 11.81 -28.57 4.15
N VAL A 8 11.23 -29.07 5.23
CA VAL A 8 9.97 -29.84 5.19
C VAL A 8 8.88 -29.11 5.95
N VAL A 9 7.72 -28.93 5.33
CA VAL A 9 6.55 -28.32 5.98
C VAL A 9 6.12 -29.21 7.15
N ARG A 10 6.11 -28.64 8.36
CA ARG A 10 5.66 -29.33 9.57
C ARG A 10 4.18 -29.11 9.82
N GLU A 11 3.74 -27.86 9.73
CA GLU A 11 2.37 -27.45 10.02
C GLU A 11 2.02 -26.20 9.20
N LEU A 12 0.72 -26.07 8.90
CA LEU A 12 0.14 -24.86 8.34
C LEU A 12 -0.23 -23.91 9.48
N GLY A 13 0.03 -22.62 9.28
CA GLY A 13 -0.29 -21.55 10.21
C GLY A 13 -1.54 -20.78 9.78
N ARG A 14 -1.52 -19.47 10.03
CA ARG A 14 -2.60 -18.58 9.58
C ARG A 14 -2.63 -18.50 8.06
N SER A 15 -3.82 -18.48 7.50
CA SER A 15 -4.04 -18.18 6.09
C SER A 15 -4.91 -16.93 5.96
N TRP A 16 -4.77 -16.27 4.81
CA TRP A 16 -5.63 -15.18 4.37
C TRP A 16 -5.65 -15.18 2.84
N ALA A 17 -6.40 -14.26 2.23
CA ALA A 17 -6.52 -14.18 0.78
C ALA A 17 -5.13 -14.16 0.09
N GLY A 18 -4.83 -15.22 -0.67
CA GLY A 18 -3.62 -15.37 -1.48
C GLY A 18 -2.33 -15.77 -0.74
N ALA A 19 -2.36 -16.02 0.57
CA ALA A 19 -1.15 -16.42 1.30
C ALA A 19 -1.41 -17.35 2.50
N VAL A 20 -0.42 -18.18 2.81
CA VAL A 20 -0.44 -19.11 3.94
C VAL A 20 0.90 -19.09 4.69
N GLU A 21 0.83 -18.87 6.00
CA GLU A 21 1.98 -19.04 6.89
C GLU A 21 2.24 -20.52 7.13
N LEU A 22 3.51 -20.87 7.28
CA LEU A 22 3.95 -22.25 7.52
C LEU A 22 4.99 -22.26 8.64
N THR A 23 5.06 -23.36 9.37
CA THR A 23 6.27 -23.74 10.10
C THR A 23 7.01 -24.78 9.26
N VAL A 24 8.22 -24.45 8.81
CA VAL A 24 9.07 -25.33 7.99
C VAL A 24 10.30 -25.73 8.79
N MET A 25 10.61 -27.02 8.82
CA MET A 25 11.83 -27.54 9.43
C MET A 25 12.99 -27.42 8.43
N VAL A 26 13.95 -26.55 8.72
CA VAL A 26 15.21 -26.43 7.99
C VAL A 26 16.29 -27.14 8.81
N GLY A 27 16.61 -28.38 8.44
CA GLY A 27 17.33 -29.30 9.33
C GLY A 27 16.53 -29.53 10.62
N ALA A 28 17.12 -29.25 11.77
CA ALA A 28 16.45 -29.37 13.09
C ALA A 28 15.74 -28.08 13.55
N GLN A 29 15.83 -26.98 12.79
CA GLN A 29 15.33 -25.68 13.23
C GLN A 29 13.96 -25.35 12.59
N PRO A 30 12.94 -25.02 13.40
CA PRO A 30 11.67 -24.51 12.88
C PRO A 30 11.84 -23.07 12.40
N VAL A 31 11.38 -22.79 11.18
CA VAL A 31 11.42 -21.46 10.56
C VAL A 31 10.00 -21.07 10.14
N ARG A 32 9.62 -19.83 10.45
CA ARG A 32 8.37 -19.25 9.97
C ARG A 32 8.52 -18.92 8.48
N ALA A 33 7.69 -19.52 7.65
CA ALA A 33 7.68 -19.34 6.21
C ALA A 33 6.34 -18.80 5.71
N LEU A 34 6.33 -18.30 4.48
CA LEU A 34 5.13 -17.81 3.80
C LEU A 34 5.11 -18.35 2.37
N ALA A 35 4.01 -18.95 1.98
CA ALA A 35 3.75 -19.35 0.59
C ALA A 35 2.63 -18.49 0.00
N TYR A 36 2.73 -18.24 -1.30
CA TYR A 36 1.66 -17.67 -2.12
C TYR A 36 1.10 -18.82 -2.97
N PRO A 37 -0.03 -19.42 -2.59
CA PRO A 37 -0.53 -20.63 -3.23
C PRO A 37 -0.70 -20.52 -4.75
N ASP A 38 -1.09 -19.35 -5.24
CA ASP A 38 -1.26 -19.08 -6.68
C ASP A 38 0.05 -19.12 -7.47
N LEU A 39 1.20 -18.99 -6.80
CA LEU A 39 2.52 -19.03 -7.44
C LEU A 39 3.22 -20.36 -7.29
N VAL A 40 3.09 -21.01 -6.12
CA VAL A 40 3.90 -22.18 -5.76
C VAL A 40 3.08 -23.44 -5.47
N GLY A 41 1.76 -23.37 -5.58
CA GLY A 41 0.83 -24.39 -5.12
C GLY A 41 0.51 -24.29 -3.63
N THR A 42 -0.55 -24.97 -3.20
CA THR A 42 -1.00 -24.98 -1.80
C THR A 42 -0.18 -25.99 -0.99
N PRO A 43 0.70 -25.60 -0.06
CA PRO A 43 1.53 -26.51 0.72
C PRO A 43 0.72 -27.39 1.68
N VAL A 44 1.23 -28.58 1.99
CA VAL A 44 0.70 -29.50 3.03
C VAL A 44 1.83 -30.02 3.92
N PRO A 45 1.55 -30.44 5.18
CA PRO A 45 2.55 -31.09 6.01
C PRO A 45 3.22 -32.27 5.30
N GLY A 46 4.54 -32.35 5.39
CA GLY A 46 5.36 -33.35 4.72
C GLY A 46 5.94 -32.92 3.37
N ASP A 47 5.44 -31.84 2.76
CA ASP A 47 6.05 -31.31 1.54
C ASP A 47 7.50 -30.84 1.79
N ARG A 48 8.40 -31.20 0.87
CA ARG A 48 9.69 -30.51 0.75
C ARG A 48 9.46 -29.18 0.05
N VAL A 49 10.10 -28.12 0.54
CA VAL A 49 10.02 -26.77 -0.02
C VAL A 49 11.40 -26.15 -0.20
N LEU A 50 11.55 -25.35 -1.25
CA LEU A 50 12.69 -24.45 -1.41
C LEU A 50 12.33 -23.06 -0.87
N LEU A 51 13.25 -22.43 -0.15
CA LEU A 51 13.04 -21.19 0.59
C LEU A 51 14.05 -20.12 0.20
N ASN A 52 13.59 -18.88 0.08
CA ASN A 52 14.41 -17.69 0.14
C ASN A 52 14.41 -17.12 1.57
N VAL A 53 15.53 -17.26 2.28
CA VAL A 53 15.70 -16.81 3.67
C VAL A 53 16.45 -15.47 3.77
N GLY A 54 16.73 -14.81 2.65
CA GLY A 54 17.66 -13.66 2.62
C GLY A 54 17.23 -12.47 3.48
N ALA A 55 15.92 -12.20 3.56
CA ALA A 55 15.38 -11.13 4.38
C ALA A 55 15.25 -11.52 5.85
N LEU A 56 14.87 -12.78 6.10
CA LEU A 56 14.79 -13.38 7.43
C LEU A 56 16.17 -13.39 8.12
N ASP A 57 17.20 -13.91 7.46
CA ASP A 57 18.56 -13.98 7.98
C ASP A 57 19.13 -12.60 8.35
N ARG A 58 18.67 -11.54 7.68
CA ARG A 58 19.10 -10.16 7.90
C ARG A 58 18.22 -9.42 8.90
N GLY A 59 17.18 -10.06 9.46
CA GLY A 59 16.24 -9.44 10.37
C GLY A 59 15.54 -8.22 9.76
N LEU A 60 15.27 -8.22 8.45
CA LEU A 60 14.59 -7.10 7.80
C LEU A 60 13.13 -7.06 8.28
N GLY A 61 12.67 -5.90 8.74
CA GLY A 61 11.41 -5.75 9.50
C GLY A 61 10.19 -6.41 8.83
N THR A 62 9.89 -6.07 7.58
CA THR A 62 8.79 -6.71 6.81
C THR A 62 9.16 -8.09 6.27
N GLY A 63 10.44 -8.45 6.23
CA GLY A 63 10.93 -9.71 5.67
C GLY A 63 10.98 -10.87 6.65
N GLY A 64 10.19 -10.83 7.73
CA GLY A 64 10.19 -11.82 8.83
C GLY A 64 9.66 -13.21 8.47
N TYR A 65 9.78 -13.62 7.21
CA TYR A 65 9.43 -14.95 6.72
C TYR A 65 10.53 -15.49 5.81
N ALA A 66 10.73 -16.80 5.84
CA ALA A 66 11.31 -17.51 4.71
C ALA A 66 10.25 -17.61 3.59
N LEU A 67 10.49 -17.01 2.44
CA LEU A 67 9.53 -17.08 1.33
C LEU A 67 9.66 -18.42 0.62
N VAL A 68 8.55 -19.15 0.48
CA VAL A 68 8.52 -20.39 -0.32
C VAL A 68 8.67 -20.02 -1.78
N VAL A 69 9.64 -20.66 -2.42
CA VAL A 69 9.97 -20.46 -3.84
C VAL A 69 9.37 -21.56 -4.70
N ALA A 70 9.39 -22.80 -4.23
CA ALA A 70 8.81 -23.93 -4.95
C ALA A 70 8.50 -25.09 -3.99
N ILE A 71 7.54 -25.92 -4.39
CA ILE A 71 7.26 -27.25 -3.83
C ILE A 71 7.73 -28.27 -4.88
N PRO A 72 9.03 -28.60 -4.93
CA PRO A 72 9.62 -29.30 -6.09
C PRO A 72 9.01 -30.67 -6.38
N ASP A 73 8.49 -31.34 -5.36
CA ASP A 73 7.97 -32.70 -5.48
C ASP A 73 6.44 -32.72 -5.73
N ARG A 74 5.80 -31.53 -5.79
CA ARG A 74 4.36 -31.36 -6.02
C ARG A 74 4.05 -30.01 -6.66
N LEU A 75 4.30 -29.92 -7.97
CA LEU A 75 4.02 -28.71 -8.74
C LEU A 75 2.52 -28.41 -8.81
N PRO A 76 2.11 -27.12 -8.81
CA PRO A 76 0.72 -26.76 -9.11
C PRO A 76 0.36 -27.16 -10.55
N ALA A 77 -0.94 -27.35 -10.79
CA ALA A 77 -1.44 -27.49 -12.16
C ALA A 77 -1.32 -26.16 -12.91
N ASP A 78 -1.20 -26.23 -14.24
CA ASP A 78 -1.21 -25.03 -15.08
C ASP A 78 -2.53 -24.29 -14.92
N ALA A 79 -2.45 -22.99 -14.62
CA ALA A 79 -3.62 -22.14 -14.61
C ALA A 79 -4.15 -21.97 -16.04
N PRO A 80 -5.48 -21.82 -16.23
CA PRO A 80 -6.02 -21.48 -17.53
C PRO A 80 -5.42 -20.15 -18.01
N GLU A 81 -5.16 -20.04 -19.32
CA GLU A 81 -4.62 -18.82 -19.92
C GLU A 81 -5.57 -17.64 -19.64
N ARG A 82 -5.02 -16.58 -19.03
CA ARG A 82 -5.74 -15.35 -18.67
C ARG A 82 -4.82 -14.16 -18.87
N GLY A 83 -5.09 -13.38 -19.92
CA GLY A 83 -4.28 -12.23 -20.28
C GLY A 83 -2.84 -12.59 -20.66
N HIS A 84 -2.04 -11.59 -20.96
CA HIS A 84 -0.64 -11.74 -21.37
C HIS A 84 0.31 -10.80 -20.60
N LEU A 85 -0.19 -10.10 -19.59
CA LEU A 85 0.60 -9.19 -18.76
C LEU A 85 1.51 -10.00 -17.84
N VAL A 86 2.80 -9.70 -17.89
CA VAL A 86 3.80 -10.31 -17.02
C VAL A 86 4.16 -9.35 -15.87
N LYS A 87 4.00 -9.83 -14.64
CA LYS A 87 4.44 -9.16 -13.39
C LYS A 87 5.70 -9.83 -12.83
N ALA A 88 6.53 -9.07 -12.12
CA ALA A 88 7.88 -9.49 -11.74
C ALA A 88 8.69 -9.99 -12.96
N ARG A 89 8.64 -9.24 -14.07
CA ARG A 89 9.14 -9.64 -15.39
C ARG A 89 10.58 -10.15 -15.37
N TYR A 90 10.82 -11.28 -16.02
CA TYR A 90 12.13 -11.90 -16.20
C TYR A 90 12.81 -12.34 -14.90
N THR A 91 12.07 -12.40 -13.79
CA THR A 91 12.51 -13.11 -12.60
C THR A 91 12.10 -14.59 -12.69
N PRO A 92 12.79 -15.52 -12.01
CA PRO A 92 12.39 -16.93 -11.98
C PRO A 92 10.98 -17.19 -11.41
N LEU A 93 10.33 -16.18 -10.81
CA LEU A 93 8.97 -16.24 -10.25
C LEU A 93 8.05 -15.19 -10.90
N GLN A 94 8.26 -14.88 -12.18
CA GLN A 94 7.33 -14.02 -12.91
C GLN A 94 5.93 -14.65 -12.96
N ALA A 95 4.90 -13.82 -12.90
CA ALA A 95 3.50 -14.24 -12.93
C ALA A 95 2.79 -13.67 -14.16
N MET A 96 2.04 -14.52 -14.86
CA MET A 96 1.08 -14.10 -15.90
C MET A 96 -0.22 -13.68 -15.23
N VAL A 97 -0.74 -12.52 -15.58
CA VAL A 97 -2.00 -11.99 -15.05
C VAL A 97 -2.81 -11.32 -16.15
N MET A 98 -4.11 -11.18 -15.92
CA MET A 98 -4.99 -10.40 -16.78
C MET A 98 -5.00 -8.93 -16.33
N GLY A 99 -4.42 -8.06 -17.15
CA GLY A 99 -4.49 -6.61 -16.98
C GLY A 99 -5.88 -6.09 -17.35
N ALA A 100 -6.41 -5.16 -16.56
CA ALA A 100 -7.69 -4.51 -16.81
C ALA A 100 -7.70 -3.81 -18.19
N ASP A 101 -6.56 -3.28 -18.60
CA ASP A 101 -6.34 -2.56 -19.86
C ASP A 101 -5.94 -3.45 -21.07
N GLU A 102 -5.80 -4.77 -20.89
CA GLU A 102 -5.51 -5.70 -22.00
C GLU A 102 -6.72 -5.91 -22.91
N GLN A 103 -6.52 -6.16 -24.21
CA GLN A 103 -7.61 -6.27 -25.19
C GLN A 103 -8.63 -7.37 -24.88
N ASP A 104 -8.17 -8.47 -24.26
CA ASP A 104 -9.03 -9.61 -23.89
C ASP A 104 -9.67 -9.44 -22.51
N SER A 105 -9.41 -8.32 -21.83
CA SER A 105 -10.02 -7.99 -20.54
C SER A 105 -11.49 -7.59 -20.71
N PRO A 106 -12.39 -8.04 -19.82
CA PRO A 106 -13.76 -7.54 -19.80
C PRO A 106 -13.85 -6.03 -19.52
N ASP A 107 -12.79 -5.43 -18.97
CA ASP A 107 -12.74 -4.01 -18.62
C ASP A 107 -12.17 -3.14 -19.76
N HIS A 108 -11.67 -3.75 -20.84
CA HIS A 108 -10.94 -3.06 -21.90
C HIS A 108 -11.76 -2.00 -22.61
N ASP A 109 -13.01 -2.31 -22.97
CA ASP A 109 -13.88 -1.37 -23.68
C ASP A 109 -14.17 -0.11 -22.85
N VAL A 110 -14.27 -0.26 -21.52
CA VAL A 110 -14.46 0.88 -20.60
C VAL A 110 -13.18 1.72 -20.55
N LEU A 111 -12.01 1.08 -20.51
CA LEU A 111 -10.72 1.76 -20.35
C LEU A 111 -10.13 2.32 -21.65
N ARG A 112 -10.55 1.82 -22.81
CA ARG A 112 -10.02 2.20 -24.13
C ARG A 112 -9.97 3.72 -24.33
N ASP A 113 -11.05 4.39 -23.93
CA ASP A 113 -11.24 5.83 -24.12
C ASP A 113 -11.33 6.59 -22.79
N ALA A 114 -11.08 5.92 -21.65
CA ALA A 114 -11.12 6.56 -20.33
C ALA A 114 -9.89 7.47 -20.13
N ASP A 115 -10.12 8.76 -19.87
CA ASP A 115 -9.04 9.76 -19.74
C ASP A 115 -9.29 10.81 -18.63
N ASP A 116 -10.26 10.58 -17.74
CA ASP A 116 -10.61 11.53 -16.68
C ASP A 116 -11.03 10.80 -15.39
N LEU A 117 -10.70 11.34 -14.23
CA LEU A 117 -11.09 10.79 -12.92
C LEU A 117 -12.36 11.45 -12.36
N PHE A 118 -13.04 12.31 -13.12
CA PHE A 118 -14.22 13.06 -12.73
C PHE A 118 -14.03 13.81 -11.41
N ARG A 119 -12.83 14.39 -11.24
CA ARG A 119 -12.42 15.09 -10.02
C ARG A 119 -12.44 14.19 -8.77
N THR A 120 -12.44 12.86 -8.89
CA THR A 120 -12.43 11.93 -7.75
C THR A 120 -11.23 12.24 -6.84
N PRO A 121 -11.43 12.33 -5.51
CA PRO A 121 -10.33 12.54 -4.58
C PRO A 121 -9.45 11.31 -4.47
N VAL A 122 -8.13 11.52 -4.51
CA VAL A 122 -7.11 10.48 -4.37
C VAL A 122 -6.18 10.82 -3.21
N VAL A 123 -6.27 10.08 -2.13
CA VAL A 123 -5.34 10.21 -1.00
C VAL A 123 -4.05 9.49 -1.33
N VAL A 124 -2.96 10.24 -1.44
CA VAL A 124 -1.61 9.73 -1.70
C VAL A 124 -0.82 9.71 -0.39
N ALA A 125 -0.22 8.57 -0.06
CA ALA A 125 0.66 8.46 1.11
C ALA A 125 1.91 7.64 0.83
N ASP A 126 3.00 7.98 1.53
CA ASP A 126 4.31 7.37 1.30
C ASP A 126 4.42 5.95 1.84
N LEU A 127 3.67 5.56 2.86
CA LEU A 127 3.77 4.26 3.51
C LEU A 127 2.46 3.49 3.46
N HIS A 128 2.56 2.18 3.24
CA HIS A 128 1.42 1.25 3.32
C HIS A 128 0.68 1.31 4.67
N SER A 129 1.39 1.59 5.77
CA SER A 129 0.79 1.72 7.11
C SER A 129 -0.17 2.91 7.26
N ALA A 130 -0.18 3.85 6.31
CA ALA A 130 -1.16 4.94 6.29
C ALA A 130 -2.54 4.47 5.82
N LEU A 131 -2.62 3.43 4.99
CA LEU A 131 -3.87 2.94 4.39
C LEU A 131 -5.02 2.77 5.41
N PRO A 132 -4.88 1.97 6.49
CA PRO A 132 -5.98 1.80 7.45
C PRO A 132 -6.33 3.09 8.20
N ALA A 133 -5.38 3.99 8.42
CA ALA A 133 -5.63 5.25 9.10
C ALA A 133 -6.38 6.25 8.20
N VAL A 134 -6.00 6.33 6.92
CA VAL A 134 -6.75 7.09 5.90
C VAL A 134 -8.20 6.59 5.85
N LEU A 135 -8.41 5.27 5.79
CA LEU A 135 -9.75 4.68 5.77
C LEU A 135 -10.55 5.03 7.04
N ALA A 136 -9.93 4.99 8.22
CA ALA A 136 -10.60 5.39 9.46
C ALA A 136 -11.10 6.83 9.40
N GLY A 137 -10.31 7.76 8.87
CA GLY A 137 -10.73 9.14 8.65
C GLY A 137 -11.84 9.30 7.59
N VAL A 138 -11.78 8.51 6.51
CA VAL A 138 -12.86 8.49 5.50
C VAL A 138 -14.16 8.00 6.11
N TYR A 139 -14.14 6.88 6.83
CA TYR A 139 -15.34 6.25 7.38
C TYR A 139 -15.91 6.97 8.59
N GLU A 140 -15.08 7.71 9.33
CA GLU A 140 -15.56 8.63 10.36
C GLU A 140 -16.36 9.78 9.75
N ALA A 141 -15.88 10.37 8.65
CA ALA A 141 -16.55 11.50 8.00
C ALA A 141 -17.71 11.09 7.08
N ARG A 142 -17.59 9.94 6.40
CA ARG A 142 -18.51 9.48 5.36
C ARG A 142 -18.55 7.94 5.30
N PRO A 143 -19.33 7.28 6.20
CA PRO A 143 -19.29 5.83 6.44
C PRO A 143 -19.59 4.90 5.25
N THR A 144 -20.26 5.40 4.22
CA THR A 144 -20.70 4.59 3.07
C THR A 144 -19.83 4.76 1.84
N THR A 145 -18.70 5.49 1.95
CA THR A 145 -17.84 5.81 0.81
C THR A 145 -17.23 4.54 0.22
N ARG A 146 -17.37 4.39 -1.10
CA ARG A 146 -16.77 3.31 -1.88
C ARG A 146 -15.29 3.60 -2.14
N VAL A 147 -14.44 3.10 -1.25
CA VAL A 147 -12.99 3.31 -1.33
C VAL A 147 -12.30 2.17 -2.08
N VAL A 148 -11.45 2.52 -3.06
CA VAL A 148 -10.57 1.57 -3.77
C VAL A 148 -9.12 1.87 -3.43
N TYR A 149 -8.34 0.81 -3.20
CA TYR A 149 -6.90 0.92 -2.94
C TYR A 149 -6.10 0.65 -4.22
N VAL A 150 -5.28 1.61 -4.64
CA VAL A 150 -4.29 1.44 -5.72
C VAL A 150 -2.91 1.22 -5.10
N MET A 151 -2.38 0.00 -5.22
CA MET A 151 -1.08 -0.39 -4.68
C MET A 151 0.02 -0.23 -5.72
N THR A 152 0.98 0.67 -5.46
CA THR A 152 2.18 0.80 -6.32
C THR A 152 3.25 -0.23 -5.99
N ASP A 153 4.16 -0.42 -6.93
CA ASP A 153 5.26 -1.38 -6.87
C ASP A 153 6.50 -0.87 -6.11
N GLY A 154 6.40 0.24 -5.38
CA GLY A 154 7.50 0.78 -4.56
C GLY A 154 8.04 -0.21 -3.51
N GLY A 155 7.20 -1.17 -3.08
CA GLY A 155 7.61 -2.29 -2.22
C GLY A 155 7.98 -3.57 -2.97
N ALA A 156 7.65 -3.67 -4.26
CA ALA A 156 7.86 -4.84 -5.13
C ALA A 156 7.35 -6.18 -4.56
N LEU A 157 6.18 -6.18 -3.92
CA LEU A 157 5.55 -7.36 -3.31
C LEU A 157 4.17 -7.66 -3.92
N PRO A 158 3.72 -8.92 -3.89
CA PRO A 158 2.31 -9.24 -4.13
C PRO A 158 1.41 -8.61 -3.06
N LEU A 159 0.20 -8.21 -3.45
CA LEU A 159 -0.83 -7.67 -2.55
C LEU A 159 -1.11 -8.64 -1.40
N ALA A 160 -1.14 -9.94 -1.72
CA ALA A 160 -1.35 -11.05 -0.78
C ALA A 160 -0.33 -11.08 0.37
N PHE A 161 0.80 -10.38 0.29
CA PHE A 161 1.68 -10.23 1.46
C PHE A 161 1.01 -9.44 2.60
N SER A 162 0.11 -8.51 2.29
CA SER A 162 -0.53 -7.66 3.29
C SER A 162 -1.76 -8.31 3.92
N ARG A 163 -1.58 -8.83 5.14
CA ARG A 163 -2.70 -9.21 6.03
C ARG A 163 -3.67 -8.05 6.26
N THR A 164 -3.15 -6.82 6.34
CA THR A 164 -3.95 -5.62 6.53
C THR A 164 -4.93 -5.43 5.40
N VAL A 165 -4.49 -5.58 4.14
CA VAL A 165 -5.37 -5.47 2.98
C VAL A 165 -6.44 -6.57 2.98
N ALA A 166 -6.05 -7.82 3.25
CA ALA A 166 -7.00 -8.92 3.35
C ALA A 166 -8.11 -8.62 4.39
N SER A 167 -7.75 -8.22 5.61
CA SER A 167 -8.73 -7.89 6.65
C SER A 167 -9.56 -6.63 6.33
N LEU A 168 -9.00 -5.65 5.63
CA LEU A 168 -9.75 -4.47 5.16
C LEU A 168 -10.75 -4.82 4.06
N ARG A 169 -10.43 -5.79 3.19
CA ARG A 169 -11.38 -6.34 2.20
C ARG A 169 -12.49 -7.14 2.87
N ASP A 170 -12.14 -8.03 3.80
CA ASP A 170 -13.11 -8.86 4.53
C ASP A 170 -14.09 -8.04 5.38
N SER A 171 -13.64 -6.90 5.92
CA SER A 171 -14.49 -5.97 6.69
C SER A 171 -15.31 -5.01 5.83
N GLY A 172 -15.12 -5.01 4.51
CA GLY A 172 -15.79 -4.09 3.58
C GLY A 172 -15.23 -2.66 3.59
N TRP A 173 -14.18 -2.37 4.36
CA TRP A 173 -13.50 -1.06 4.35
C TRP A 173 -12.73 -0.79 3.05
N LEU A 174 -12.48 -1.82 2.25
CA LEU A 174 -12.01 -1.67 0.87
C LEU A 174 -13.02 -2.31 -0.06
N SER A 175 -13.52 -1.54 -1.02
CA SER A 175 -14.47 -2.01 -2.03
C SER A 175 -13.79 -2.72 -3.20
N GLY A 176 -12.50 -2.46 -3.40
CA GLY A 176 -11.65 -3.13 -4.37
C GLY A 176 -10.18 -2.71 -4.24
N THR A 177 -9.32 -3.44 -4.93
CA THR A 177 -7.88 -3.21 -5.00
C THR A 177 -7.40 -3.25 -6.45
N VAL A 178 -6.45 -2.38 -6.79
CA VAL A 178 -5.77 -2.37 -8.08
C VAL A 178 -4.27 -2.39 -7.84
N THR A 179 -3.56 -3.33 -8.46
CA THR A 179 -2.08 -3.37 -8.41
C THR A 179 -1.48 -2.84 -9.70
N VAL A 180 -0.51 -1.94 -9.58
CA VAL A 180 0.10 -1.26 -10.73
C VAL A 180 1.59 -1.57 -10.87
N GLY A 181 2.14 -1.38 -12.07
CA GLY A 181 3.57 -1.59 -12.32
C GLY A 181 3.95 -3.06 -12.17
N GLN A 182 4.89 -3.37 -11.29
CA GLN A 182 5.33 -4.73 -10.98
C GLN A 182 4.68 -5.36 -9.75
N ALA A 183 3.85 -4.63 -9.00
CA ALA A 183 2.97 -5.22 -7.99
C ALA A 183 1.86 -6.04 -8.67
N TYR A 184 1.37 -7.07 -7.99
CA TYR A 184 0.34 -7.99 -8.50
C TYR A 184 -0.46 -8.63 -7.36
N GLY A 185 -1.52 -9.36 -7.70
CA GLY A 185 -2.48 -9.97 -6.80
C GLY A 185 -3.66 -9.06 -6.42
N GLY A 186 -3.90 -7.98 -7.16
CA GLY A 186 -5.06 -7.10 -6.98
C GLY A 186 -6.37 -7.74 -7.47
N ASP A 187 -7.52 -7.16 -7.10
CA ASP A 187 -8.80 -7.50 -7.73
C ASP A 187 -8.78 -7.14 -9.23
N ARG A 188 -7.96 -6.13 -9.58
CA ARG A 188 -7.56 -5.77 -10.94
C ARG A 188 -6.06 -5.51 -11.02
N GLU A 189 -5.51 -5.79 -12.18
CA GLU A 189 -4.11 -5.52 -12.51
C GLU A 189 -4.05 -4.39 -13.52
N ALA A 190 -3.10 -3.48 -13.37
CA ALA A 190 -2.90 -2.38 -14.28
C ALA A 190 -1.42 -2.20 -14.62
N VAL A 191 -1.14 -1.72 -15.84
CA VAL A 191 0.23 -1.51 -16.31
C VAL A 191 0.92 -0.35 -15.56
N THR A 192 0.20 0.76 -15.37
CA THR A 192 0.73 2.00 -14.79
C THR A 192 -0.17 2.55 -13.68
N VAL A 193 0.34 3.54 -12.93
CA VAL A 193 -0.49 4.30 -11.98
C VAL A 193 -1.70 4.95 -12.69
N HIS A 194 -1.52 5.48 -13.90
CA HIS A 194 -2.58 6.16 -14.65
C HIS A 194 -3.75 5.21 -14.95
N THR A 195 -3.46 4.08 -15.62
CA THR A 195 -4.50 3.09 -15.93
C THR A 195 -5.07 2.43 -14.65
N GLY A 196 -4.27 2.32 -13.57
CA GLY A 196 -4.77 1.85 -12.28
C GLY A 196 -5.76 2.81 -11.62
N LEU A 197 -5.54 4.13 -11.73
CA LEU A 197 -6.48 5.15 -11.27
C LEU A 197 -7.76 5.13 -12.12
N LEU A 198 -7.63 5.04 -13.45
CA LEU A 198 -8.78 4.92 -14.36
C LEU A 198 -9.58 3.64 -14.06
N THR A 199 -8.91 2.52 -13.82
CA THR A 199 -9.54 1.26 -13.41
C THR A 199 -10.30 1.43 -12.09
N ALA A 200 -9.69 2.09 -11.09
CA ALA A 200 -10.35 2.32 -9.82
C ALA A 200 -11.66 3.12 -9.97
N VAL A 201 -11.66 4.17 -10.80
CA VAL A 201 -12.82 5.05 -10.97
C VAL A 201 -13.85 4.48 -11.97
N HIS A 202 -13.43 4.11 -13.18
CA HIS A 202 -14.36 3.72 -14.25
C HIS A 202 -14.87 2.29 -14.12
N VAL A 203 -14.01 1.35 -13.68
CA VAL A 203 -14.35 -0.08 -13.59
C VAL A 203 -14.85 -0.44 -12.20
N LEU A 204 -14.15 0.03 -11.17
CA LEU A 204 -14.50 -0.27 -9.79
C LEU A 204 -15.37 0.81 -9.15
N SER A 205 -15.78 1.85 -9.88
CA SER A 205 -16.69 2.90 -9.40
C SER A 205 -16.25 3.54 -8.08
N ALA A 206 -14.94 3.77 -7.91
CA ALA A 206 -14.41 4.39 -6.70
C ALA A 206 -14.96 5.81 -6.53
N GLU A 207 -15.52 6.11 -5.36
CA GLU A 207 -15.86 7.48 -4.95
C GLU A 207 -14.63 8.18 -4.34
N LEU A 208 -13.68 7.39 -3.84
CA LEU A 208 -12.41 7.85 -3.30
C LEU A 208 -11.36 6.78 -3.55
N VAL A 209 -10.16 7.19 -3.92
CA VAL A 209 -9.02 6.29 -4.10
C VAL A 209 -7.98 6.55 -3.00
N VAL A 210 -7.46 5.49 -2.41
CA VAL A 210 -6.22 5.57 -1.60
C VAL A 210 -5.10 4.99 -2.43
N LEU A 211 -4.02 5.73 -2.63
CA LEU A 211 -2.88 5.32 -3.43
C LEU A 211 -1.62 5.35 -2.56
N THR A 212 -1.05 4.18 -2.32
CA THR A 212 0.22 4.04 -1.61
C THR A 212 1.01 2.87 -2.18
N GLN A 213 2.32 2.82 -1.93
CA GLN A 213 3.06 1.58 -2.12
C GLN A 213 2.53 0.46 -1.21
N GLY A 214 2.82 -0.79 -1.58
CA GLY A 214 2.63 -1.96 -0.71
C GLY A 214 3.62 -1.99 0.47
N PRO A 215 3.55 -3.02 1.33
CA PRO A 215 4.56 -3.25 2.36
C PRO A 215 5.98 -3.34 1.78
N GLY A 216 7.01 -3.19 2.63
CA GLY A 216 8.40 -3.32 2.20
C GLY A 216 9.06 -2.02 1.76
N ASN A 217 8.66 -0.88 2.34
CA ASN A 217 9.27 0.42 2.08
C ASN A 217 10.81 0.36 2.11
N LEU A 218 11.43 0.77 1.00
CA LEU A 218 12.87 0.82 0.86
C LEU A 218 13.39 2.22 1.19
N GLY A 219 14.54 2.30 1.85
CA GLY A 219 15.20 3.56 2.17
C GLY A 219 16.68 3.36 2.44
N THR A 220 17.53 4.21 1.86
CA THR A 220 18.99 4.17 2.00
C THR A 220 19.53 5.29 2.89
N GLY A 221 18.67 6.18 3.38
CA GLY A 221 19.05 7.36 4.17
C GLY A 221 19.64 8.50 3.34
N THR A 222 19.69 8.36 2.02
CA THR A 222 20.01 9.45 1.09
C THR A 222 18.73 10.21 0.71
N ARG A 223 18.88 11.46 0.26
CA ARG A 223 17.73 12.34 -0.08
C ARG A 223 16.74 11.71 -1.06
N TRP A 224 17.22 10.95 -2.04
CA TRP A 224 16.41 10.39 -3.12
C TRP A 224 16.20 8.88 -3.03
N GLY A 225 17.02 8.18 -2.25
CA GLY A 225 17.00 6.73 -2.18
C GLY A 225 15.93 6.21 -1.23
N PHE A 226 14.66 6.42 -1.55
CA PHE A 226 13.53 5.84 -0.82
C PHE A 226 12.35 5.60 -1.76
N SER A 227 11.61 4.51 -1.57
CA SER A 227 10.50 4.14 -2.48
C SER A 227 9.30 5.09 -2.40
N GLY A 228 9.07 5.68 -1.22
CA GLY A 228 8.00 6.67 -1.01
C GLY A 228 8.11 7.94 -1.87
N VAL A 229 9.22 8.15 -2.58
CA VAL A 229 9.41 9.27 -3.53
C VAL A 229 8.35 9.26 -4.63
N GLN A 230 7.87 8.05 -4.98
CA GLN A 230 6.78 7.80 -5.94
C GLN A 230 5.47 8.52 -5.55
N SER A 231 5.30 8.94 -4.30
CA SER A 231 4.12 9.73 -3.90
C SER A 231 4.02 11.05 -4.69
N GLY A 232 5.15 11.66 -5.03
CA GLY A 232 5.15 12.86 -5.89
C GLY A 232 4.75 12.55 -7.34
N GLU A 233 5.20 11.41 -7.86
CA GLU A 233 4.82 10.92 -9.19
C GLU A 233 3.32 10.56 -9.25
N ALA A 234 2.79 9.98 -8.17
CA ALA A 234 1.37 9.70 -8.03
C ALA A 234 0.54 10.98 -8.03
N VAL A 235 0.96 12.03 -7.33
CA VAL A 235 0.30 13.35 -7.39
C VAL A 235 0.26 13.88 -8.83
N ASN A 236 1.35 13.72 -9.59
CA ASN A 236 1.38 14.11 -11.00
C ASN A 236 0.38 13.30 -11.83
N ALA A 237 0.33 11.98 -11.66
CA ALA A 237 -0.61 11.13 -12.38
C ALA A 237 -2.07 11.47 -12.08
N VAL A 238 -2.39 11.76 -10.81
CA VAL A 238 -3.74 12.20 -10.41
C VAL A 238 -4.10 13.52 -11.09
N GLY A 239 -3.19 14.51 -11.08
CA GLY A 239 -3.41 15.79 -11.73
C GLY A 239 -3.54 15.70 -13.24
N THR A 240 -2.76 14.83 -13.89
CA THR A 240 -2.84 14.57 -15.35
C THR A 240 -4.22 14.07 -15.75
N LEU A 241 -4.83 13.19 -14.95
CA LEU A 241 -6.15 12.60 -15.23
C LEU A 241 -7.32 13.40 -14.60
N GLY A 242 -7.12 14.68 -14.26
CA GLY A 242 -8.20 15.53 -13.76
C GLY A 242 -8.71 15.21 -12.34
N GLY A 243 -8.03 14.36 -11.57
CA GLY A 243 -8.40 14.02 -10.19
C GLY A 243 -8.06 15.10 -9.16
N ARG A 244 -8.52 14.91 -7.92
CA ARG A 244 -8.18 15.78 -6.77
C ARG A 244 -7.13 15.10 -5.88
N ALA A 245 -5.86 15.43 -6.07
CA ALA A 245 -4.78 14.87 -5.26
C ALA A 245 -4.82 15.40 -3.81
N VAL A 246 -4.87 14.49 -2.83
CA VAL A 246 -4.78 14.77 -1.40
C VAL A 246 -3.50 14.13 -0.85
N ALA A 247 -2.50 14.95 -0.55
CA ALA A 247 -1.21 14.51 -0.08
C ALA A 247 -1.21 14.34 1.45
N SER A 248 -1.15 13.08 1.90
CA SER A 248 -0.99 12.75 3.32
C SER A 248 0.46 12.98 3.74
N LEU A 249 0.67 13.80 4.77
CA LEU A 249 1.98 13.98 5.38
C LEU A 249 2.34 12.77 6.25
N ARG A 250 3.60 12.36 6.18
CA ARG A 250 4.19 11.48 7.19
C ARG A 250 4.79 12.34 8.28
N ILE A 251 4.21 12.26 9.47
CA ILE A 251 4.63 12.99 10.66
C ILE A 251 4.99 11.99 11.75
N SER A 252 5.92 12.33 12.62
CA SER A 252 6.18 11.55 13.83
C SER A 252 6.59 12.47 14.97
N GLU A 253 6.05 12.23 16.16
CA GLU A 253 6.54 12.86 17.40
C GLU A 253 7.43 11.89 18.17
N ALA A 254 7.18 10.59 18.01
CA ALA A 254 7.74 9.52 18.82
C ALA A 254 9.04 8.91 18.26
N ASP A 255 9.56 9.38 17.12
CA ASP A 255 10.83 8.84 16.62
C ASP A 255 11.98 9.12 17.61
N PRO A 256 12.76 8.10 17.99
CA PRO A 256 13.88 8.28 18.93
C PRO A 256 14.99 9.16 18.35
N ARG A 257 15.03 9.35 17.02
CA ARG A 257 16.03 10.19 16.35
C ARG A 257 15.44 11.59 16.18
N PRO A 258 16.01 12.64 16.80
CA PRO A 258 15.42 13.99 16.78
C PRO A 258 15.16 14.53 15.37
N ARG A 259 16.07 14.24 14.42
CA ARG A 259 15.94 14.64 13.01
C ARG A 259 14.77 13.98 12.24
N HIS A 260 14.11 12.99 12.83
CA HIS A 260 12.96 12.30 12.24
C HIS A 260 11.63 12.69 12.93
N ARG A 261 11.68 13.64 13.87
CA ARG A 261 10.48 14.24 14.47
C ARG A 261 9.97 15.39 13.59
N GLY A 262 8.67 15.60 13.59
CA GLY A 262 7.98 16.55 12.71
C GLY A 262 7.63 15.94 11.36
N ILE A 263 7.52 16.77 10.32
CA ILE A 263 7.26 16.29 8.95
C ILE A 263 8.50 15.55 8.43
N SER A 264 8.29 14.33 7.93
CA SER A 264 9.34 13.54 7.30
C SER A 264 9.93 14.26 6.09
N HIS A 265 11.26 14.24 5.99
CA HIS A 265 11.96 14.69 4.79
C HIS A 265 11.53 13.94 3.52
N HIS A 266 10.99 12.71 3.63
CA HIS A 266 10.39 11.98 2.52
C HIS A 266 9.17 12.73 1.97
N SER A 267 8.25 13.17 2.83
CA SER A 267 7.08 13.96 2.42
C SER A 267 7.50 15.30 1.83
N LEU A 268 8.46 16.00 2.46
CA LEU A 268 8.96 17.27 1.93
C LEU A 268 9.65 17.12 0.57
N THR A 269 10.35 16.00 0.34
CA THR A 269 11.00 15.73 -0.95
C THR A 269 9.98 15.32 -2.01
N ALA A 270 9.09 14.36 -1.71
CA ALA A 270 8.09 13.87 -2.65
C ALA A 270 7.13 15.00 -3.08
N TYR A 271 6.53 15.72 -2.12
CA TYR A 271 5.59 16.79 -2.43
C TYR A 271 6.32 18.07 -2.86
N GLY A 272 7.36 18.50 -2.12
CA GLY A 272 8.02 19.78 -2.42
C GLY A 272 8.94 19.78 -3.66
N ARG A 273 9.36 18.62 -4.18
CA ARG A 273 10.28 18.55 -5.33
C ARG A 273 9.82 17.68 -6.49
N VAL A 274 9.08 16.60 -6.25
CA VAL A 274 8.68 15.65 -7.30
C VAL A 274 7.26 15.92 -7.80
N ALA A 275 6.34 16.30 -6.91
CA ALA A 275 5.02 16.75 -7.31
C ALA A 275 5.11 18.11 -8.03
N LEU A 276 4.73 18.09 -9.30
CA LEU A 276 4.65 19.25 -10.19
C LEU A 276 3.21 19.71 -10.37
N GLN A 277 2.24 18.81 -10.24
CA GLN A 277 0.81 19.14 -10.19
C GLN A 277 0.39 19.61 -8.79
N PRO A 278 -0.62 20.51 -8.69
CA PRO A 278 -1.13 20.96 -7.40
C PRO A 278 -1.82 19.82 -6.65
N ALA A 279 -1.77 19.90 -5.32
CA ALA A 279 -2.42 18.95 -4.42
C ALA A 279 -2.89 19.68 -3.16
N ASP A 280 -3.84 19.07 -2.45
CA ASP A 280 -4.17 19.44 -1.08
C ASP A 280 -3.21 18.71 -0.14
N VAL A 281 -2.24 19.45 0.42
CA VAL A 281 -1.36 18.91 1.46
C VAL A 281 -2.06 19.07 2.80
N VAL A 282 -2.45 17.95 3.40
CA VAL A 282 -3.22 17.96 4.64
C VAL A 282 -2.28 18.04 5.85
N VAL A 283 -2.50 19.06 6.68
CA VAL A 283 -1.80 19.30 7.93
C VAL A 283 -2.79 19.12 9.09
N PRO A 284 -2.59 18.12 9.97
CA PRO A 284 -3.46 17.92 11.12
C PRO A 284 -3.31 19.06 12.12
N ASP A 285 -4.42 19.54 12.67
CA ASP A 285 -4.45 20.54 13.75
C ASP A 285 -4.11 19.88 15.10
N LEU A 286 -2.83 19.53 15.25
CA LEU A 286 -2.28 19.01 16.50
C LEU A 286 -2.03 20.17 17.50
N PRO A 287 -2.25 19.95 18.80
CA PRO A 287 -2.01 20.97 19.83
C PRO A 287 -0.51 21.12 20.17
N GLY A 288 -0.17 22.26 20.78
CA GLY A 288 1.13 22.52 21.38
C GLY A 288 2.28 22.72 20.38
N ASP A 289 3.49 22.89 20.92
CA ASP A 289 4.71 23.22 20.17
C ASP A 289 4.99 22.26 19.00
N PHE A 290 4.63 20.99 19.15
CA PHE A 290 4.78 20.00 18.08
C PHE A 290 3.87 20.32 16.88
N GLY A 291 2.60 20.61 17.13
CA GLY A 291 1.66 21.01 16.10
C GLY A 291 2.06 22.30 15.41
N ASP A 292 2.59 23.27 16.18
CA ASP A 292 3.12 24.53 15.66
C ASP A 292 4.30 24.28 14.71
N ALA A 293 5.26 23.45 15.12
CA ALA A 293 6.41 23.08 14.30
C ALA A 293 6.02 22.32 13.01
N VAL A 294 4.99 21.47 13.07
CA VAL A 294 4.45 20.79 11.87
C VAL A 294 3.86 21.81 10.90
N ARG A 295 3.08 22.79 11.38
CA ARG A 295 2.49 23.83 10.52
C ARG A 295 3.58 24.68 9.86
N ASP A 296 4.58 25.12 10.62
CA ASP A 296 5.69 25.91 10.10
C ASP A 296 6.50 25.13 9.05
N ALA A 297 6.76 23.85 9.29
CA ALA A 297 7.47 22.99 8.36
C ALA A 297 6.70 22.72 7.05
N ALA A 298 5.38 22.86 7.05
CA ALA A 298 4.55 22.72 5.86
C ALA A 298 4.48 24.00 5.00
N GLU A 299 4.81 25.17 5.55
CA GLU A 299 4.68 26.46 4.87
C GLU A 299 5.34 26.51 3.48
N PRO A 300 6.57 25.99 3.29
CA PRO A 300 7.21 26.00 1.97
C PRO A 300 6.46 25.23 0.88
N LEU A 301 5.58 24.29 1.26
CA LEU A 301 4.77 23.51 0.30
C LEU A 301 3.70 24.37 -0.38
N LYS A 302 3.31 25.52 0.21
CA LYS A 302 2.35 26.46 -0.40
C LYS A 302 2.82 27.05 -1.73
N ALA A 303 4.12 26.96 -2.03
CA ALA A 303 4.67 27.40 -3.30
C ALA A 303 4.06 26.67 -4.52
N ARG A 304 3.55 25.45 -4.33
CA ARG A 304 2.86 24.67 -5.39
C ARG A 304 1.54 24.04 -4.97
N HIS A 305 1.32 23.86 -3.67
CA HIS A 305 0.19 23.11 -3.14
C HIS A 305 -0.74 24.01 -2.34
N ARG A 306 -1.98 23.54 -2.16
CA ARG A 306 -2.87 24.11 -1.15
C ARG A 306 -2.62 23.39 0.16
N VAL A 307 -2.08 24.08 1.15
CA VAL A 307 -1.94 23.53 2.51
C VAL A 307 -3.29 23.67 3.23
N VAL A 308 -3.88 22.53 3.59
CA VAL A 308 -5.21 22.45 4.23
C VAL A 308 -5.07 21.99 5.67
N ARG A 309 -5.60 22.76 6.61
CA ARG A 309 -5.64 22.42 8.03
C ARG A 309 -6.89 21.61 8.34
N VAL A 310 -6.74 20.53 9.11
CA VAL A 310 -7.84 19.60 9.41
C VAL A 310 -7.82 19.25 10.89
N GLY A 311 -8.94 19.48 11.58
CA GLY A 311 -9.15 19.09 12.97
C GLY A 311 -8.96 17.59 13.19
N VAL A 312 -8.42 17.21 14.35
CA VAL A 312 -8.18 15.79 14.71
C VAL A 312 -9.19 15.24 15.73
N ASP A 313 -10.15 16.05 16.17
CA ASP A 313 -11.19 15.62 17.12
C ASP A 313 -11.94 14.39 16.61
N GLY A 314 -12.10 13.37 17.44
CA GLY A 314 -12.76 12.10 17.11
C GLY A 314 -11.94 11.12 16.25
N LEU A 315 -10.81 11.54 15.67
CA LEU A 315 -10.00 10.65 14.83
C LEU A 315 -9.31 9.55 15.63
N TYR A 316 -8.91 9.82 16.87
CA TYR A 316 -8.28 8.82 17.71
C TYR A 316 -9.24 7.65 18.01
N GLU A 317 -10.50 7.94 18.30
CA GLU A 317 -11.56 6.96 18.52
C GLU A 317 -11.85 6.17 17.24
N ALA A 318 -11.94 6.84 16.09
CA ALA A 318 -12.09 6.19 14.79
C ALA A 318 -10.93 5.26 14.45
N LEU A 319 -9.69 5.69 14.75
CA LEU A 319 -8.48 4.89 14.58
C LEU A 319 -8.47 3.65 15.48
N ARG A 320 -8.94 3.76 16.73
CA ARG A 320 -9.10 2.62 17.64
C ARG A 320 -10.18 1.64 17.18
N ALA A 321 -11.20 2.12 16.50
CA ALA A 321 -12.28 1.32 15.95
C ALA A 321 -11.94 0.62 14.62
N ALA A 322 -10.74 0.86 14.07
CA ALA A 322 -10.32 0.22 12.83
C ALA A 322 -10.35 -1.31 12.95
N PRO A 323 -10.81 -2.05 11.91
CA PRO A 323 -10.92 -3.51 11.93
C PRO A 323 -9.56 -4.22 11.90
N VAL A 324 -8.47 -3.46 11.85
CA VAL A 324 -7.09 -3.94 11.74
C VAL A 324 -6.21 -3.22 12.74
N LYS A 325 -5.20 -3.93 13.26
CA LYS A 325 -4.19 -3.31 14.13
C LYS A 325 -3.37 -2.28 13.34
N LEU A 326 -3.34 -1.05 13.85
CA LEU A 326 -2.48 0.01 13.34
C LEU A 326 -1.04 -0.19 13.81
N SER A 327 -0.10 -0.18 12.87
CA SER A 327 1.32 -0.29 13.15
C SER A 327 2.17 0.35 12.05
N THR A 328 3.19 1.12 12.44
CA THR A 328 4.14 1.77 11.54
C THR A 328 5.54 1.68 12.13
N MET A 329 6.51 1.20 11.35
CA MET A 329 7.93 1.16 11.76
C MET A 329 8.18 0.60 13.18
N GLY A 330 7.42 -0.42 13.58
CA GLY A 330 7.53 -1.06 14.90
C GLY A 330 6.77 -0.36 16.05
N ARG A 331 6.03 0.72 15.77
CA ARG A 331 5.18 1.44 16.73
C ARG A 331 3.71 1.15 16.40
N ASP A 332 2.87 1.04 17.41
CA ASP A 332 1.41 0.96 17.26
C ASP A 332 0.78 2.36 17.39
N LEU A 333 -0.56 2.43 17.41
CA LEU A 333 -1.32 3.69 17.49
C LEU A 333 -0.86 4.58 18.66
N ASP A 334 -0.74 4.01 19.86
CA ASP A 334 -0.35 4.76 21.05
C ASP A 334 1.13 5.12 21.01
N GLY A 335 1.95 4.31 20.35
CA GLY A 335 3.37 4.55 20.15
C GLY A 335 3.73 5.68 19.17
N ASP A 336 2.83 6.11 18.27
CA ASP A 336 3.07 7.23 17.34
C ASP A 336 1.74 7.86 16.85
N ARG A 337 0.95 8.37 17.80
CA ARG A 337 -0.40 8.91 17.55
C ARG A 337 -0.46 9.92 16.39
N ALA A 338 0.47 10.88 16.37
CA ALA A 338 0.53 11.94 15.36
C ALA A 338 0.68 11.41 13.93
N TYR A 339 1.37 10.29 13.73
CA TYR A 339 1.48 9.65 12.41
C TYR A 339 0.11 9.19 11.90
N PHE A 340 -0.66 8.51 12.76
CA PHE A 340 -1.96 7.96 12.37
C PHE A 340 -3.02 9.04 12.25
N GLU A 341 -3.02 10.05 13.13
CA GLU A 341 -3.94 11.20 13.03
C GLU A 341 -3.67 12.04 11.78
N ALA A 342 -2.42 12.20 11.35
CA ALA A 342 -2.10 12.87 10.09
C ALA A 342 -2.71 12.15 8.88
N ALA A 343 -2.58 10.81 8.83
CA ALA A 343 -3.16 9.99 7.77
C ALA A 343 -4.69 9.99 7.81
N ALA A 344 -5.29 9.89 9.01
CA ALA A 344 -6.74 9.97 9.17
C ALA A 344 -7.29 11.35 8.80
N ALA A 345 -6.60 12.44 9.14
CA ALA A 345 -6.98 13.78 8.73
C ALA A 345 -7.01 13.92 7.20
N ALA A 346 -6.06 13.30 6.48
CA ALA A 346 -6.07 13.26 5.03
C ALA A 346 -7.28 12.51 4.47
N GLY A 347 -7.65 11.38 5.10
CA GLY A 347 -8.88 10.63 4.78
C GLY A 347 -10.15 11.45 5.00
N ARG A 348 -10.26 12.10 6.17
CA ARG A 348 -11.38 12.99 6.52
C ARG A 348 -11.55 14.12 5.51
N HIS A 349 -10.45 14.79 5.14
CA HIS A 349 -10.48 15.85 4.14
C HIS A 349 -10.95 15.34 2.78
N ALA A 350 -10.37 14.24 2.31
CA ALA A 350 -10.74 13.64 1.04
C ALA A 350 -12.22 13.21 1.00
N ALA A 351 -12.77 12.68 2.10
CA ALA A 351 -14.19 12.36 2.20
C ALA A 351 -15.10 13.60 2.04
N GLY A 352 -14.64 14.78 2.49
CA GLY A 352 -15.31 16.05 2.28
C GLY A 352 -15.23 16.59 0.83
N LEU A 353 -14.37 16.01 -0.02
CA LEU A 353 -14.25 16.35 -1.44
C LEU A 353 -15.04 15.42 -2.35
N VAL A 354 -15.64 14.35 -1.81
CA VAL A 354 -16.46 13.42 -2.59
C VAL A 354 -17.78 14.12 -2.95
N ASP A 355 -17.89 14.48 -4.23
CA ASP A 355 -19.12 14.99 -4.82
C ASP A 355 -19.94 13.79 -5.33
N VAL A 356 -20.84 13.29 -4.50
CA VAL A 356 -21.86 12.32 -4.95
C VAL A 356 -23.12 13.11 -5.31
N PRO A 357 -23.69 12.96 -6.52
CA PRO A 357 -25.03 13.45 -6.83
C PRO A 357 -26.11 12.96 -5.86
#